data_AF-A0A820KQJ4-F1
#
_entry.id   AF-A0A820KQJ4-F1
#
_cell.length_a   1.000
_cell.length_b   1.000
_cell.length_c   1.000
_cell.angle_alpha   90.00
_cell.angle_beta   90.00
_cell.angle_gamma   90.00
#
_symmetry.space_group_name_H-M   'P 1'
#
loop_
_entity.id
_entity.type
_entity.pdbx_description
1 polymer ?
#
loop_
_entity_poly.entity_id
_entity_poly.type
_entity_poly.pdbx_seq_one_letter_code
_entity_poly.pdbx_strand_id
1 'polypeptide(L)'
;RDRRDGYNFTQSEPSAGNYYPLVTGILMKDAKQDLQMSVVTDRAEGGGSIRDGQIEIMIHRRVSTDDSLGVSETLNEMGIDNQGLVIRGRHLLALTKIEDGMKFFSEHALKSVWKPIIAF
;
A
#
# COMPACT_ATOMS: atom_id res chain seq x y z
N ARG A 1 10.33 -3.46 10.76
CA ARG A 1 10.48 -2.01 11.03
C ARG A 1 11.93 -1.74 11.39
N ASP A 2 12.48 -0.58 11.03
CA ASP A 2 13.81 -0.05 11.43
C ASP A 2 14.99 -1.00 11.24
N ARG A 3 14.96 -1.79 10.17
CA ARG A 3 16.00 -2.78 9.86
C ARG A 3 16.39 -2.70 8.40
N ARG A 4 17.69 -2.88 8.12
CA ARG A 4 18.27 -3.09 6.79
C ARG A 4 19.22 -4.27 6.90
N ASP A 5 19.22 -5.15 5.91
CA ASP A 5 20.06 -6.36 5.95
C ASP A 5 21.50 -6.09 5.46
N GLY A 6 21.71 -5.04 4.66
CA GLY A 6 23.01 -4.76 4.03
C GLY A 6 23.96 -3.85 4.82
N TYR A 7 23.49 -3.17 5.87
CA TYR A 7 24.32 -2.22 6.65
C TYR A 7 23.67 -1.87 7.99
N ASN A 8 24.47 -1.30 8.90
CA ASN A 8 23.98 -0.78 10.18
C ASN A 8 23.14 0.48 9.95
N PHE A 9 21.83 0.36 10.15
CA PHE A 9 20.88 1.43 9.90
C PHE A 9 20.61 2.26 11.16
N THR A 10 20.82 3.56 11.07
CA THR A 10 20.36 4.53 12.07
C THR A 10 19.08 5.17 11.56
N GLN A 11 17.98 4.99 12.29
CA GLN A 11 16.70 5.54 11.87
C GLN A 11 16.66 7.06 12.04
N SER A 12 16.37 7.78 10.95
CA SER A 12 16.13 9.22 10.94
C SER A 12 14.65 9.56 10.77
N GLU A 13 13.91 8.73 10.02
CA GLU A 13 12.52 8.96 9.62
C GLU A 13 11.65 7.73 9.98
N PRO A 14 11.10 7.68 11.20
CA PRO A 14 10.45 6.47 11.72
C PRO A 14 9.21 6.03 10.92
N SER A 15 8.55 6.96 10.22
CA SER A 15 7.44 6.64 9.33
C SER A 15 7.92 6.44 7.89
N ALA A 16 8.48 7.48 7.25
CA ALA A 16 8.85 7.44 5.85
C ALA A 16 9.89 6.34 5.52
N GLY A 17 10.83 6.08 6.43
CA GLY A 17 11.82 5.01 6.26
C GLY A 17 11.27 3.58 6.35
N ASN A 18 9.99 3.41 6.71
CA ASN A 18 9.32 2.10 6.82
C ASN A 18 8.17 1.93 5.83
N TYR A 19 8.03 2.85 4.87
CA TYR A 19 7.15 2.68 3.72
C TYR A 19 7.84 1.89 2.61
N TYR A 20 7.10 0.96 2.01
CA TYR A 20 7.55 0.10 0.92
C TYR A 20 6.56 0.17 -0.26
N PRO A 21 7.02 -0.05 -1.50
CA PRO A 21 6.14 -0.13 -2.66
C PRO A 21 5.27 -1.40 -2.58
N LEU A 22 3.96 -1.22 -2.57
CA LEU A 22 2.95 -2.27 -2.59
C LEU A 22 2.37 -2.37 -3.99
N VAL A 23 2.95 -3.25 -4.83
CA VAL A 23 2.47 -3.45 -6.20
C VAL A 23 1.18 -4.28 -6.26
N THR A 24 1.09 -5.28 -5.40
CA THR A 24 -0.04 -6.23 -5.34
C THR A 24 -0.82 -6.13 -4.03
N GLY A 25 -0.14 -5.83 -2.93
CA GLY A 25 -0.73 -5.82 -1.61
C GLY A 25 0.29 -6.05 -0.49
N ILE A 26 -0.23 -6.20 0.72
CA ILE A 26 0.54 -6.41 1.95
C ILE A 26 -0.18 -7.42 2.85
N LEU A 27 0.58 -8.20 3.61
CA LEU A 27 0.03 -9.13 4.61
C LEU A 27 0.81 -9.04 5.93
N MET A 28 0.12 -9.39 7.01
CA MET A 28 0.68 -9.52 8.34
C MET A 28 0.17 -10.82 8.97
N LYS A 29 1.03 -11.51 9.72
CA LYS A 29 0.70 -12.77 10.39
C LYS A 29 0.94 -12.63 11.89
N ASP A 30 0.02 -13.16 12.69
CA ASP A 30 0.22 -13.44 14.11
C ASP A 30 0.23 -14.96 14.31
N ALA A 31 1.44 -15.52 14.49
CA ALA A 31 1.62 -16.95 14.71
C ALA A 31 1.04 -17.44 16.03
N LYS A 32 0.88 -16.58 17.04
CA LYS A 32 0.31 -16.98 18.34
C LYS A 32 -1.19 -17.21 18.26
N GLN A 33 -1.87 -16.41 17.43
CA GLN A 33 -3.31 -16.49 17.23
C GLN A 33 -3.72 -17.31 16.00
N ASP A 34 -2.75 -17.82 15.23
CA ASP A 34 -2.98 -18.45 13.92
C ASP A 34 -3.83 -17.56 12.99
N LEU A 35 -3.49 -16.27 12.92
CA LEU A 35 -4.21 -15.29 12.10
C LEU A 35 -3.30 -14.66 11.05
N GLN A 36 -3.88 -14.40 9.87
CA GLN A 36 -3.29 -13.61 8.81
C GLN A 36 -4.26 -12.50 8.37
N MET A 37 -3.81 -11.26 8.43
CA MET A 37 -4.47 -10.12 7.78
C MET A 37 -3.84 -9.90 6.42
N SER A 38 -4.66 -9.73 5.38
CA SER A 38 -4.21 -9.56 4.00
C SER A 38 -4.97 -8.44 3.32
N VAL A 39 -4.25 -7.53 2.67
CA VAL A 39 -4.80 -6.44 1.89
C VAL A 39 -4.27 -6.55 0.47
N VAL A 40 -5.16 -6.72 -0.51
CA VAL A 40 -4.84 -6.66 -1.95
C VAL A 40 -5.23 -5.29 -2.48
N THR A 41 -4.31 -4.62 -3.17
CA THR A 41 -4.50 -3.30 -3.76
C THR A 41 -4.98 -3.42 -5.21
N ASP A 42 -5.65 -2.39 -5.73
CA ASP A 42 -6.04 -2.33 -7.15
C ASP A 42 -5.00 -1.67 -8.06
N ARG A 43 -3.97 -1.07 -7.45
CA ARG A 43 -2.84 -0.38 -8.10
C ARG A 43 -1.61 -0.39 -7.20
N ALA A 44 -0.49 0.09 -7.74
CA ALA A 44 0.72 0.31 -6.96
C ALA A 44 0.52 1.47 -5.97
N GLU A 45 0.78 1.22 -4.70
CA GLU A 45 0.65 2.20 -3.62
C GLU A 45 1.86 2.12 -2.68
N GLY A 46 2.00 3.09 -1.77
CA GLY A 46 2.98 3.02 -0.68
C GLY A 46 2.30 2.56 0.60
N GLY A 47 2.91 1.66 1.35
CA GLY A 47 2.39 1.27 2.65
C GLY A 47 3.41 0.60 3.55
N GLY A 48 3.00 0.29 4.77
CA GLY A 48 3.88 -0.27 5.78
C GLY A 48 3.16 -0.65 7.07
N SER A 49 3.97 -0.96 8.09
CA SER A 49 3.50 -1.28 9.44
C SER A 49 4.32 -0.46 10.44
N ILE A 50 3.81 0.71 10.80
CA ILE A 50 4.49 1.65 11.70
C ILE A 50 4.34 1.23 13.15
N ARG A 51 3.23 0.58 13.50
CA ARG A 51 2.99 -0.01 14.80
C ARG A 51 2.63 -1.48 14.65
N ASP A 52 2.99 -2.27 15.65
CA ASP A 52 2.76 -3.71 15.64
C ASP A 52 1.25 -3.99 15.60
N GLY A 53 0.83 -4.97 14.79
CA GLY A 53 -0.58 -5.28 14.57
C GLY A 53 -1.31 -4.32 13.63
N GLN A 54 -0.62 -3.36 13.02
CA GLN A 54 -1.23 -2.37 12.11
C GLN A 54 -0.65 -2.43 10.71
N ILE A 55 -1.53 -2.25 9.73
CA ILE A 55 -1.19 -2.02 8.32
C ILE A 55 -1.72 -0.64 7.96
N GLU A 56 -0.88 0.16 7.31
CA GLU A 56 -1.28 1.44 6.72
C GLU A 56 -0.87 1.51 5.25
N ILE A 57 -1.70 2.20 4.47
CA ILE A 57 -1.54 2.37 3.02
C ILE A 57 -1.88 3.82 2.68
N MET A 58 -1.01 4.47 1.92
CA MET A 58 -1.21 5.82 1.41
C MET A 58 -2.13 5.77 0.20
N ILE A 59 -3.37 6.23 0.37
CA ILE A 59 -4.40 6.18 -0.67
C ILE A 59 -4.17 7.24 -1.75
N HIS A 60 -3.84 8.47 -1.33
CA HIS A 60 -3.63 9.61 -2.22
C HIS A 60 -2.76 10.64 -1.50
N ARG A 61 -1.99 11.45 -2.24
CA ARG A 61 -1.17 12.53 -1.71
C ARG A 61 -1.28 13.78 -2.57
N ARG A 62 -1.23 14.93 -1.92
CA ARG A 62 -1.20 16.27 -2.52
C ARG A 62 -0.26 17.12 -1.69
N VAL A 63 0.67 17.83 -2.32
CA VAL A 63 1.72 18.61 -1.67
C VAL A 63 1.78 19.98 -2.33
N SER A 64 1.83 21.04 -1.52
CA SER A 64 1.87 22.44 -1.97
C SER A 64 3.29 22.96 -2.24
N THR A 65 4.30 22.10 -2.12
CA THR A 65 5.72 22.45 -2.17
C THR A 65 6.46 21.40 -3.01
N ASP A 66 7.39 21.86 -3.85
CA ASP A 66 8.28 21.03 -4.65
C ASP A 66 9.40 20.46 -3.75
N ASP A 67 9.83 19.23 -4.02
CA ASP A 67 10.88 18.55 -3.26
C ASP A 67 12.30 18.89 -3.74
N SER A 68 12.43 19.74 -4.75
CA SER A 68 13.68 20.18 -5.37
C SER A 68 14.50 19.03 -5.98
N LEU A 69 13.84 17.95 -6.40
CA LEU A 69 14.48 16.80 -7.05
C LEU A 69 14.43 16.85 -8.59
N GLY A 70 13.98 17.96 -9.18
CA GLY A 70 14.20 18.29 -10.59
C GLY A 70 12.94 18.42 -11.46
N VAL A 71 11.76 18.05 -10.97
CA VAL A 71 10.50 18.23 -11.72
C VAL A 71 10.06 19.70 -11.74
N SER A 72 10.42 20.47 -10.70
CA SER A 72 10.12 21.91 -10.58
C SER A 72 8.62 22.22 -10.57
N GLU A 73 7.82 21.29 -10.07
CA GLU A 73 6.38 21.44 -9.91
C GLU A 73 5.91 20.79 -8.61
N THR A 74 4.92 21.39 -7.97
CA THR A 74 4.30 20.81 -6.78
C THR A 74 3.38 19.67 -7.19
N LEU A 75 3.35 18.58 -6.42
CA LEU A 75 2.36 17.51 -6.61
C LEU A 75 0.96 17.98 -6.19
N ASN A 76 0.30 18.74 -7.07
CA ASN A 76 -0.93 19.47 -6.80
C ASN A 76 -1.95 19.26 -7.93
N GLU A 77 -2.24 17.99 -8.25
CA GLU A 77 -3.13 17.62 -9.34
C GLU A 77 -4.55 18.15 -9.14
N MET A 78 -5.14 18.71 -10.20
CA MET A 78 -6.46 19.34 -10.18
C MET A 78 -7.47 18.53 -10.99
N GLY A 79 -8.68 18.38 -10.46
CA GLY A 79 -9.81 17.80 -11.17
C GLY A 79 -10.46 18.78 -12.14
N ILE A 80 -11.49 18.33 -12.85
CA ILE A 80 -12.23 19.13 -13.85
C ILE A 80 -12.84 20.40 -13.22
N ASP A 81 -13.20 20.34 -11.95
CA ASP A 81 -13.78 21.44 -11.16
C ASP A 81 -12.73 22.35 -10.50
N ASN A 82 -11.44 22.11 -10.74
CA ASN A 82 -10.32 22.80 -10.09
C ASN A 82 -10.35 22.71 -8.54
N GLN A 83 -10.94 21.67 -7.94
CA GLN A 83 -10.94 21.49 -6.48
C GLN A 83 -9.95 20.42 -5.98
N GLY A 84 -9.04 19.99 -6.86
CA GLY A 84 -8.11 18.89 -6.62
C GLY A 84 -8.60 17.60 -7.27
N LEU A 85 -7.66 16.73 -7.65
CA LEU A 85 -8.00 15.46 -8.28
C LEU A 85 -8.74 14.55 -7.29
N VAL A 86 -9.84 13.95 -7.75
CA VAL A 86 -10.56 12.92 -6.99
C VAL A 86 -10.24 11.57 -7.60
N ILE A 87 -9.71 10.66 -6.78
CA ILE A 87 -9.48 9.28 -7.17
C ILE A 87 -10.47 8.34 -6.50
N ARG A 88 -10.74 7.21 -7.14
CA ARG A 88 -11.44 6.07 -6.55
C ARG A 88 -10.56 4.84 -6.69
N GLY A 89 -10.34 4.16 -5.57
CA GLY A 89 -9.60 2.89 -5.49
C GLY A 89 -10.39 1.85 -4.73
N ARG A 90 -9.91 0.60 -4.77
CA ARG A 90 -10.47 -0.54 -4.05
C ARG A 90 -9.37 -1.35 -3.38
N HIS A 91 -9.55 -1.61 -2.09
CA HIS A 91 -8.72 -2.51 -1.29
C HIS A 91 -9.56 -3.72 -0.88
N LEU A 92 -9.06 -4.92 -1.12
CA LEU A 92 -9.68 -6.15 -0.63
C LEU A 92 -8.97 -6.58 0.64
N LEU A 93 -9.67 -6.49 1.77
CA LEU A 93 -9.19 -6.91 3.08
C LEU A 93 -9.78 -8.28 3.44
N ALA A 94 -8.93 -9.18 3.95
CA ALA A 94 -9.38 -10.40 4.60
C ALA A 94 -8.58 -10.68 5.87
N LEU A 95 -9.27 -11.28 6.82
CA LEU A 95 -8.69 -11.90 8.02
C LEU A 95 -8.99 -13.40 7.95
N THR A 96 -7.94 -14.20 7.91
CA THR A 96 -8.04 -15.66 7.76
C THR A 96 -7.12 -16.35 8.74
N LYS A 97 -7.20 -17.69 8.81
CA LYS A 97 -6.09 -18.47 9.38
C LYS A 97 -4.84 -18.36 8.52
N ILE A 98 -3.69 -18.68 9.09
CA ILE A 98 -2.41 -18.64 8.34
C ILE A 98 -2.39 -19.67 7.22
N GLU A 99 -3.00 -20.84 7.43
CA GLU A 99 -3.09 -21.91 6.43
C GLU A 99 -3.79 -21.47 5.14
N ASP A 100 -4.89 -20.73 5.27
CA ASP A 100 -5.72 -20.29 4.13
C ASP A 100 -5.30 -18.94 3.56
N GLY A 101 -4.55 -18.14 4.32
CA GLY A 101 -4.33 -16.73 3.99
C GLY A 101 -3.56 -16.51 2.70
N MET A 102 -2.53 -17.33 2.42
CA MET A 102 -1.77 -17.18 1.18
C MET A 102 -2.59 -17.58 -0.05
N LYS A 103 -3.48 -18.57 0.09
CA LYS A 103 -4.42 -18.97 -0.95
C LYS A 103 -5.36 -17.81 -1.28
N PHE A 104 -5.98 -17.22 -0.26
CA PHE A 104 -6.81 -16.03 -0.43
C PHE A 104 -6.05 -14.90 -1.14
N PHE A 105 -4.87 -14.53 -0.63
CA PHE A 105 -4.08 -13.42 -1.17
C PHE A 105 -3.74 -13.61 -2.64
N SER A 106 -3.22 -14.79 -3.00
CA SER A 106 -2.76 -15.09 -4.37
C SER A 106 -3.92 -15.13 -5.36
N GLU A 107 -5.03 -15.78 -4.99
CA GLU A 107 -6.22 -15.85 -5.85
C GLU A 107 -6.83 -14.47 -6.12
N HIS A 108 -6.94 -13.63 -5.08
CA HIS A 108 -7.56 -12.32 -5.21
C HIS A 108 -6.64 -11.29 -5.85
N ALA A 109 -5.32 -11.41 -5.66
CA ALA A 109 -4.32 -10.66 -6.41
C ALA A 109 -4.47 -10.90 -7.93
N LEU A 110 -4.51 -12.17 -8.34
CA LEU A 110 -4.68 -12.52 -9.76
C LEU A 110 -6.01 -12.02 -10.32
N LYS A 111 -7.12 -12.22 -9.58
CA LYS A 111 -8.44 -11.69 -9.98
C LYS A 111 -8.50 -10.17 -10.03
N SER A 112 -7.64 -9.46 -9.27
CA SER A 112 -7.58 -8.00 -9.30
C SER A 112 -6.99 -7.49 -10.61
N VAL A 113 -6.02 -8.21 -11.17
CA VAL A 113 -5.36 -7.91 -12.46
C VAL A 113 -6.18 -8.44 -13.64
N TRP A 114 -6.55 -9.73 -13.60
CA TRP A 114 -7.24 -10.44 -14.68
C TRP A 114 -8.75 -10.34 -14.56
N LYS A 115 -9.28 -9.11 -14.62
CA LYS A 115 -10.72 -8.86 -14.58
C LYS A 115 -11.35 -9.10 -15.96
N PRO A 116 -12.55 -9.70 -16.03
CA PRO A 116 -13.27 -9.84 -17.29
C PRO A 116 -13.65 -8.47 -17.84
N ILE A 117 -13.60 -8.34 -19.17
CA ILE A 117 -14.14 -7.19 -19.89
C ILE A 117 -15.63 -7.46 -20.12
N ILE A 118 -16.49 -6.55 -19.68
CA ILE A 118 -17.92 -6.61 -19.95
C ILE A 118 -18.18 -5.74 -21.18
N ALA A 119 -18.72 -6.34 -22.24
CA ALA A 119 -19.17 -5.65 -23.45
C ALA A 119 -20.70 -5.79 -23.57
N PHE A 120 -21.35 -4.72 -24.04
CA PHE A 120 -22.80 -4.64 -24.25
C PHE A 120 -23.12 -4.45 -25.73
#